data_AF-A0A517TVA6-F1
#
_entry.id   AF-A0A517TVA6-F1
#
_cell.length_a   1.000
_cell.length_b   1.000
_cell.length_c   1.000
_cell.angle_alpha   90.00
_cell.angle_beta   90.00
_cell.angle_gamma   90.00
#
_symmetry.space_group_name_H-M   'P 1'
#
loop_
_entity.id
_entity.type
_entity.pdbx_description
1 polymer ?
#
loop_
_entity_poly.entity_id
_entity_poly.type
_entity_poly.pdbx_seq_one_letter_code
_entity_poly.pdbx_strand_id
1 'polypeptide(L)'
;MPINLNATANIKPLRPTVTTASQQLDNARELQGAFQDFVGKSFYGEMLKAMRSTVGEPAYFHGGNAENVFQQQLDHQLGDEMSKANGGELSAAMFRRQFPKEAALIADSEKQAAASLTDLHALRRR
;
A
#
# COMPACT_ATOMS: atom_id res chain seq x y z
N MET A 1 -5.84 60.02 4.82
CA MET A 1 -5.40 58.97 3.88
C MET A 1 -6.33 57.77 4.02
N PRO A 2 -7.28 57.54 3.10
CA PRO A 2 -8.16 56.38 3.15
C PRO A 2 -7.51 55.19 2.43
N ILE A 3 -7.22 54.12 3.18
CA ILE A 3 -6.78 52.85 2.62
C ILE A 3 -7.98 52.23 1.88
N ASN A 4 -7.85 52.11 0.55
CA ASN A 4 -8.84 51.43 -0.27
C ASN A 4 -8.75 49.91 -0.04
N LEU A 5 -9.77 49.33 0.59
CA LEU A 5 -9.87 47.90 0.94
C LEU A 5 -10.23 46.97 -0.23
N ASN A 6 -10.30 47.47 -1.47
CA ASN A 6 -10.77 46.68 -2.63
C ASN A 6 -9.68 45.89 -3.36
N ALA A 7 -8.45 45.82 -2.81
CA ALA A 7 -7.34 45.10 -3.44
C ALA A 7 -7.38 43.57 -3.28
N THR A 8 -8.37 43.00 -2.57
CA THR A 8 -8.48 41.55 -2.30
C THR A 8 -9.29 40.78 -3.35
N ALA A 9 -9.87 41.45 -4.35
CA ALA A 9 -10.79 40.83 -5.31
C ALA A 9 -10.13 40.01 -6.44
N ASN A 10 -8.79 39.94 -6.53
CA ASN A 10 -8.10 39.26 -7.65
C ASN A 10 -7.25 38.06 -7.22
N ILE A 11 -7.56 37.42 -6.09
CA ILE A 11 -6.98 36.10 -5.79
C ILE A 11 -7.72 35.10 -6.68
N LYS A 12 -7.14 34.80 -7.85
CA LYS A 12 -7.55 33.68 -8.70
C LYS A 12 -7.60 32.44 -7.81
N PRO A 13 -8.78 31.83 -7.56
CA PRO A 13 -8.82 30.63 -6.75
C PRO A 13 -7.96 29.59 -7.49
N LEU A 14 -6.97 29.03 -6.78
CA LEU A 14 -6.26 27.85 -7.23
C LEU A 14 -7.36 26.85 -7.56
N ARG A 15 -7.55 26.57 -8.87
CA ARG A 15 -8.52 25.57 -9.30
C ARG A 15 -8.18 24.31 -8.52
N PRO A 16 -9.11 23.75 -7.71
CA PRO A 16 -8.87 22.43 -7.16
C PRO A 16 -8.61 21.53 -8.37
N THR A 17 -7.43 20.92 -8.42
CA THR A 17 -7.13 19.91 -9.44
C THR A 17 -8.18 18.83 -9.22
N VAL A 18 -9.21 18.83 -10.05
CA VAL A 18 -10.27 17.83 -9.97
C VAL A 18 -9.63 16.56 -10.48
N THR A 19 -9.02 15.80 -9.58
CA THR A 19 -8.52 14.46 -9.88
C THR A 19 -9.71 13.69 -10.45
N THR A 20 -9.59 13.22 -11.69
CA THR A 20 -10.68 12.49 -12.34
C THR A 20 -10.98 11.23 -11.55
N ALA A 21 -12.22 10.73 -11.59
CA ALA A 21 -12.59 9.52 -10.85
C ALA A 21 -11.68 8.31 -11.18
N SER A 22 -11.17 8.24 -12.40
CA SER A 22 -10.15 7.26 -12.81
C SER A 22 -8.82 7.44 -12.07
N GLN A 23 -8.30 8.67 -11.99
CA GLN A 23 -7.06 8.96 -11.26
C GLN A 23 -7.20 8.72 -9.75
N GLN A 24 -8.37 8.97 -9.17
CA GLN A 24 -8.64 8.65 -7.77
C GLN A 24 -8.61 7.14 -7.51
N LEU A 25 -9.11 6.35 -8.46
CA LEU A 25 -9.05 4.89 -8.40
C LEU A 25 -7.61 4.37 -8.52
N ASP A 26 -6.86 4.90 -9.47
CA ASP A 26 -5.47 4.48 -9.71
C ASP A 26 -4.60 4.80 -8.48
N ASN A 27 -4.75 5.99 -7.91
CA ASN A 27 -4.08 6.38 -6.67
C ASN A 27 -4.48 5.47 -5.50
N ALA A 28 -5.75 5.08 -5.39
CA ALA A 28 -6.22 4.18 -4.33
C ALA A 28 -5.60 2.78 -4.46
N ARG A 29 -5.48 2.26 -5.69
CA ARG A 29 -4.83 0.97 -5.98
C ARG A 29 -3.33 1.00 -5.68
N GLU A 30 -2.66 2.08 -6.08
CA GLU A 30 -1.24 2.29 -5.78
C GLU A 30 -1.01 2.36 -4.27
N LEU A 31 -1.85 3.10 -3.54
CA LEU A 31 -1.78 3.20 -2.09
C LEU A 31 -2.00 1.85 -1.42
N GLN A 32 -2.96 1.05 -1.90
CA GLN A 32 -3.19 -0.31 -1.41
C GLN A 32 -1.95 -1.19 -1.62
N GLY A 33 -1.34 -1.15 -2.81
CA GLY A 33 -0.13 -1.90 -3.12
C GLY A 33 1.06 -1.50 -2.25
N ALA A 34 1.32 -0.20 -2.12
CA ALA A 34 2.41 0.29 -1.27
C ALA A 34 2.20 -0.03 0.21
N PHE A 35 0.95 0.04 0.70
CA PHE A 35 0.62 -0.34 2.06
C PHE A 35 0.80 -1.84 2.31
N GLN A 36 0.37 -2.67 1.35
CA GLN A 36 0.57 -4.11 1.35
C GLN A 36 2.05 -4.48 1.43
N ASP A 37 2.88 -3.86 0.61
CA ASP A 37 4.34 -4.07 0.62
C ASP A 37 4.96 -3.64 1.94
N PHE A 38 4.58 -2.47 2.47
CA PHE A 38 5.09 -1.96 3.72
C PHE A 38 4.77 -2.90 4.90
N VAL A 39 3.48 -3.25 5.05
CA VAL A 39 3.04 -4.11 6.16
C VAL A 39 3.71 -5.47 6.08
N GLY A 40 3.75 -6.09 4.89
CA GLY A 40 4.38 -7.40 4.76
C GLY A 40 5.87 -7.36 5.05
N LYS A 41 6.62 -6.43 4.44
CA LYS A 41 8.09 -6.33 4.66
C LYS A 41 8.43 -6.04 6.11
N SER A 42 7.75 -5.09 6.76
CA SER A 42 8.01 -4.75 8.17
C SER A 42 7.60 -5.87 9.12
N PHE A 43 6.43 -6.49 8.89
CA PHE A 43 5.96 -7.59 9.74
C PHE A 43 6.89 -8.80 9.66
N TYR A 44 7.20 -9.26 8.44
CA TYR A 44 8.06 -10.42 8.25
C TYR A 44 9.51 -10.13 8.66
N GLY A 45 10.01 -8.91 8.46
CA GLY A 45 11.34 -8.51 8.92
C GLY A 45 11.48 -8.60 10.45
N GLU A 46 10.54 -8.02 11.21
CA GLU A 46 10.57 -8.11 12.67
C GLU A 46 10.32 -9.54 13.17
N MET A 47 9.47 -10.31 12.50
CA MET A 47 9.26 -11.73 12.82
C MET A 47 10.55 -12.55 12.64
N LEU A 48 11.25 -12.39 11.51
CA LEU A 48 12.51 -13.10 11.22
C LEU A 48 13.59 -12.72 12.24
N LYS A 49 13.70 -11.43 12.54
CA LYS A 49 14.63 -10.92 13.55
C LYS A 49 14.33 -11.48 14.94
N ALA A 50 13.06 -11.53 15.33
CA ALA A 50 12.63 -12.10 16.60
C ALA A 50 12.91 -13.61 16.66
N MET A 51 12.67 -14.37 15.59
CA MET A 51 13.02 -15.79 15.54
C MET A 51 14.54 -16.00 15.69
N ARG A 52 15.35 -15.19 15.02
CA ARG A 52 16.81 -15.28 15.11
C ARG A 52 17.36 -14.93 16.50
N SER A 53 16.75 -13.98 17.21
CA SER A 53 17.19 -13.65 18.58
C SER A 53 16.94 -14.77 19.58
N THR A 54 16.07 -15.75 19.27
CA THR A 54 15.80 -16.90 20.17
C THR A 54 16.88 -17.99 20.14
N VAL A 55 17.66 -18.11 19.06
CA VAL A 55 18.62 -19.22 18.88
C VAL A 55 19.99 -18.98 19.53
N GLY A 56 20.25 -17.79 20.09
CA GLY A 56 21.50 -17.45 20.77
C GLY A 56 22.72 -17.38 19.84
N GLU A 57 23.83 -16.81 20.32
CA GLU A 57 25.09 -16.80 19.56
C GLU A 57 25.77 -18.18 19.62
N PRO A 58 26.14 -18.78 18.47
CA PRO A 58 26.79 -20.10 18.45
C PRO A 58 28.21 -20.01 19.01
N ALA A 59 28.57 -20.79 20.04
CA ALA A 59 29.82 -20.66 20.81
C ALA A 59 31.15 -20.79 20.02
N TYR A 60 31.15 -21.27 18.77
CA TYR A 60 32.38 -21.59 18.03
C TYR A 60 32.44 -21.09 16.58
N PHE A 61 31.38 -20.46 16.07
CA PHE A 61 31.33 -19.96 14.69
C PHE A 61 30.60 -18.61 14.66
N HIS A 62 31.27 -17.56 15.13
CA HIS A 62 30.81 -16.19 14.93
C HIS A 62 31.54 -15.68 13.68
N GLY A 63 30.88 -15.66 12.53
CA GLY A 63 31.41 -15.11 11.27
C GLY A 63 31.59 -13.57 11.29
N GLY A 64 31.58 -12.97 12.49
CA GLY A 64 31.82 -11.56 12.75
C GLY A 64 30.82 -10.65 12.04
N ASN A 65 31.28 -9.43 11.73
CA ASN A 65 30.45 -8.42 11.07
C ASN A 65 29.98 -8.82 9.66
N ALA A 66 30.74 -9.65 8.95
CA ALA A 66 30.38 -10.09 7.60
C ALA A 66 29.16 -11.01 7.63
N GLU A 67 29.12 -11.96 8.56
CA GLU A 67 27.96 -12.81 8.76
C GLU A 67 26.74 -11.98 9.20
N ASN A 68 26.90 -11.03 10.11
CA ASN A 68 25.80 -10.17 10.56
C ASN A 68 25.17 -9.40 9.38
N VAL A 69 25.98 -8.84 8.49
CA VAL A 69 25.49 -8.13 7.30
C VAL A 69 24.81 -9.10 6.32
N PHE A 70 25.40 -10.27 6.09
CA PHE A 70 24.79 -11.28 5.22
C PHE A 70 23.44 -11.77 5.76
N GLN A 71 23.35 -12.03 7.07
CA GLN A 71 22.12 -12.43 7.73
C GLN A 71 21.03 -11.35 7.59
N GLN A 72 21.38 -10.07 7.78
CA GLN A 72 20.43 -8.97 7.58
C GLN A 72 19.92 -8.89 6.14
N GLN A 73 20.79 -9.06 5.15
CA GLN A 73 20.39 -9.05 3.74
C GLN A 73 19.52 -10.26 3.38
N LEU A 74 19.84 -11.44 3.92
CA LEU A 74 19.05 -12.65 3.75
C LEU A 74 17.66 -12.48 4.36
N ASP A 75 17.58 -11.95 5.59
CA ASP A 75 16.32 -11.72 6.28
C ASP A 75 15.46 -10.70 5.51
N HIS A 76 16.06 -9.65 4.92
CA HIS A 76 15.35 -8.72 4.06
C HIS A 76 14.80 -9.40 2.80
N GLN A 77 15.62 -10.19 2.09
CA GLN A 77 15.17 -10.90 0.90
C GLN A 77 14.06 -11.91 1.22
N LEU A 78 14.18 -12.63 2.34
CA LEU A 78 13.17 -13.59 2.77
C LEU A 78 11.87 -12.88 3.19
N GLY A 79 11.96 -11.78 3.91
CA GLY A 79 10.81 -10.95 4.26
C GLY A 79 10.08 -10.42 3.02
N ASP A 80 10.81 -10.01 1.99
CA ASP A 80 10.26 -9.57 0.70
C ASP A 80 9.48 -10.70 -0.01
N GLU A 81 10.05 -11.90 -0.08
CA GLU A 81 9.38 -13.03 -0.73
C GLU A 81 8.18 -13.55 0.07
N MET A 82 8.27 -13.57 1.41
CA MET A 82 7.16 -13.93 2.29
C MET A 82 6.01 -12.91 2.21
N SER A 83 6.33 -11.62 2.10
CA SER A 83 5.36 -10.53 1.89
C SER A 83 4.58 -10.74 0.59
N LYS A 84 5.27 -11.02 -0.52
CA LYS A 84 4.63 -11.28 -1.82
C LYS A 84 3.74 -12.52 -1.79
N ALA A 85 4.18 -13.58 -1.11
CA ALA A 85 3.46 -14.85 -1.07
C ALA A 85 2.20 -14.82 -0.18
N ASN A 86 2.25 -14.15 0.98
CA ASN A 86 1.24 -14.30 2.04
C ASN A 86 0.65 -12.97 2.55
N GLY A 87 1.17 -11.83 2.11
CA GLY A 87 0.78 -10.54 2.68
C GLY A 87 -0.66 -10.12 2.38
N GLY A 88 -1.28 -10.64 1.32
CA GLY A 88 -2.52 -10.09 0.75
C GLY A 88 -3.68 -9.90 1.73
N GLU A 89 -3.97 -10.91 2.55
CA GLU A 89 -5.20 -10.90 3.37
C GLU A 89 -5.08 -10.03 4.63
N LEU A 90 -3.94 -10.13 5.34
CA LEU A 90 -3.68 -9.36 6.56
C LEU A 90 -3.65 -7.86 6.28
N SER A 91 -2.91 -7.43 5.27
CA SER A 91 -2.83 -6.00 4.93
C SER A 91 -4.09 -5.51 4.26
N ALA A 92 -4.84 -6.33 3.52
CA ALA A 92 -6.16 -5.92 3.05
C ALA A 92 -7.14 -5.63 4.21
N ALA A 93 -7.08 -6.41 5.30
CA ALA A 93 -7.87 -6.14 6.50
C ALA A 93 -7.44 -4.83 7.19
N MET A 94 -6.13 -4.61 7.34
CA MET A 94 -5.59 -3.37 7.92
C MET A 94 -5.87 -2.15 7.04
N PHE A 95 -5.74 -2.28 5.72
CA PHE A 95 -5.99 -1.23 4.74
C PHE A 95 -7.44 -0.76 4.81
N ARG A 96 -8.41 -1.69 4.84
CA ARG A 96 -9.84 -1.34 4.99
C ARG A 96 -10.13 -0.55 6.26
N ARG A 97 -9.43 -0.85 7.35
CA ARG A 97 -9.58 -0.15 8.62
C ARG A 97 -8.94 1.24 8.60
N GLN A 98 -7.79 1.38 7.97
CA GLN A 98 -7.02 2.63 7.94
C GLN A 98 -7.50 3.61 6.86
N PHE A 99 -7.90 3.09 5.71
CA PHE A 99 -8.28 3.84 4.50
C PHE A 99 -9.68 3.43 4.01
N PRO A 100 -10.74 3.73 4.78
CA PRO A 100 -12.09 3.26 4.47
C PRO A 100 -12.67 3.89 3.19
N LYS A 101 -12.28 5.13 2.85
CA LYS A 101 -12.79 5.83 1.65
C LYS A 101 -12.20 5.23 0.37
N GLU A 102 -10.89 5.03 0.38
CA GLU A 102 -10.12 4.47 -0.73
C GLU A 102 -10.49 3.00 -0.96
N ALA A 103 -10.69 2.23 0.12
CA ALA A 103 -11.19 0.86 0.05
C ALA A 103 -12.61 0.78 -0.55
N ALA A 104 -13.50 1.72 -0.21
CA ALA A 104 -14.84 1.78 -0.80
C ALA A 104 -14.80 2.10 -2.30
N LEU A 105 -13.93 3.03 -2.72
CA LEU A 105 -13.75 3.37 -4.14
C LEU A 105 -13.29 2.16 -4.98
N ILE A 106 -12.36 1.37 -4.45
CA ILE A 106 -11.88 0.15 -5.10
C ILE A 106 -13.03 -0.86 -5.21
N ALA A 107 -13.73 -1.14 -4.11
CA ALA A 107 -14.83 -2.11 -4.08
C ALA A 107 -16.01 -1.73 -5.00
N ASP A 108 -16.33 -0.44 -5.09
CA ASP A 108 -17.40 0.04 -5.97
C ASP A 108 -17.01 -0.07 -7.45
N SER A 109 -15.73 0.13 -7.79
CA SER A 109 -15.23 -0.11 -9.16
C SER A 109 -15.30 -1.58 -9.57
N GLU A 110 -15.01 -2.51 -8.64
CA GLU A 110 -15.08 -3.94 -8.89
C GLU A 110 -16.51 -4.40 -9.15
N LYS A 111 -17.48 -3.87 -8.39
CA LYS A 111 -18.92 -4.12 -8.63
C LYS A 111 -19.38 -3.61 -9.98
N GLN A 112 -18.95 -2.40 -10.38
CA GLN A 112 -19.28 -1.83 -11.68
C GLN A 112 -18.66 -2.62 -12.84
N ALA A 113 -17.43 -3.11 -12.68
CA ALA A 113 -16.78 -3.99 -13.64
C ALA A 113 -17.53 -5.34 -13.79
N ALA A 114 -17.94 -5.95 -12.68
CA ALA A 114 -18.71 -7.19 -12.71
C ALA A 114 -20.09 -7.03 -13.38
N ALA A 115 -20.77 -5.90 -13.12
CA ALA A 115 -22.05 -5.59 -13.75
C ALA A 115 -21.91 -5.45 -15.29
N SER A 116 -20.91 -4.69 -15.75
CA SER A 116 -20.68 -4.49 -17.18
C SER A 116 -20.28 -5.77 -17.94
N LEU A 117 -19.50 -6.67 -17.31
CA LEU A 117 -19.19 -7.98 -17.89
C LEU A 117 -20.45 -8.84 -18.04
N THR A 118 -21.36 -8.78 -17.07
CA THR A 118 -22.63 -9.52 -17.10
C THR A 118 -23.52 -9.03 -18.24
N ASP A 119 -23.57 -7.71 -18.47
CA ASP A 119 -24.30 -7.11 -19.59
C ASP A 119 -23.74 -7.53 -20.96
N LEU A 120 -22.41 -7.58 -21.11
CA LEU A 120 -21.77 -8.07 -22.33
C LEU A 120 -22.06 -9.55 -22.60
N HIS A 121 -22.07 -10.38 -21.56
CA HIS A 121 -22.46 -11.78 -21.67
C HIS A 121 -23.94 -11.95 -22.05
N ALA A 122 -24.82 -11.05 -21.62
CA ALA A 122 -26.23 -11.05 -22.01
C ALA A 122 -26.42 -10.68 -23.48
N LEU A 123 -25.64 -9.72 -24.00
CA LEU A 123 -25.66 -9.32 -25.42
C LEU A 123 -25.12 -10.41 -26.36
N ARG A 124 -24.14 -11.21 -25.89
CA ARG A 124 -23.56 -12.33 -26.68
C ARG A 124 -24.48 -13.56 -26.80
N ARG A 125 -25.50 -13.67 -25.95
CA ARG A 125 -26.38 -14.87 -25.86
C ARG A 125 -27.68 -14.72 -26.67
N ARG A 126 -27.86 -13.62 -27.41
CA ARG A 126 -28.93 -13.41 -28.39
C ARG A 126 -28.36 -13.52 -29.80
#